data_AF-A0A7K9ESD2-F1
#
_entry.id   AF-A0A7K9ESD2-F1
#
_cell.length_a   1.000
_cell.length_b   1.000
_cell.length_c   1.000
_cell.angle_alpha   90.00
_cell.angle_beta   90.00
_cell.angle_gamma   90.00
#
_symmetry.space_group_name_H-M   'P 1'
#
loop_
_entity.id
_entity.type
_entity.pdbx_description
1 polymer ?
#
loop_
_entity_poly.entity_id
_entity_poly.type
_entity_poly.pdbx_seq_one_letter_code
_entity_poly.pdbx_strand_id
1 'polypeptide(L)'
;AASCDCQREHTKWDKLFIMLENSQMKENMMLQAMDEMLKVDLQTLKAELSQLTTNLAGIFAATVEKVTSRIASQVEQALLRSADRAEEARRLRESEQEKVLEHILLLSHNVQAALNLNVAFQLIYLTLCLPFSGCETAILFPMRSKKIFGSVHPTAGMALHSFTACIWIKVTEALDKTIVFSYGTKLNPYEIQLYLSREAAVLVVGGDQHKLAVKNVVVPGKWIHLCGTWSSENGSASLWVNGELAAAASDVANAHTVPDGGILQIGQEKNGCCIGGGFDEALAFSGKLTGFNLWDRVLSAQEIAAQSGEDACSVRGNVIGWGVTEVLPYGGAQYVS
;
A
#
# COMPACT_ATOMS: atom_id res chain seq x y z
N ALA A 1 73.48 89.29 -69.59
CA ALA A 1 72.87 88.06 -70.12
C ALA A 1 73.98 87.03 -70.34
N ALA A 2 73.61 85.74 -70.37
CA ALA A 2 74.42 84.51 -70.32
C ALA A 2 74.68 84.03 -68.87
N SER A 3 73.80 83.20 -68.28
CA SER A 3 73.53 81.76 -68.54
C SER A 3 74.59 80.89 -67.84
N CYS A 4 74.27 80.41 -66.63
CA CYS A 4 73.92 79.02 -66.29
C CYS A 4 75.10 78.06 -66.38
N ASP A 5 75.44 77.36 -65.28
CA ASP A 5 75.13 75.93 -65.22
C ASP A 5 75.20 75.42 -63.77
N CYS A 6 74.06 74.95 -63.26
CA CYS A 6 73.96 74.25 -61.98
C CYS A 6 73.95 72.75 -62.25
N GLN A 7 75.04 72.21 -62.79
CA GLN A 7 75.26 70.76 -62.86
C GLN A 7 76.34 70.37 -61.86
N ARG A 8 75.93 70.01 -60.64
CA ARG A 8 76.74 69.11 -59.83
C ARG A 8 76.73 67.77 -60.54
N GLU A 9 77.76 67.52 -61.35
CA GLU A 9 77.99 66.19 -61.90
C GLU A 9 78.15 65.20 -60.73
N HIS A 10 77.18 64.28 -60.62
CA HIS A 10 77.27 63.16 -59.68
C HIS A 10 78.60 62.44 -59.88
N THR A 11 79.37 62.31 -58.79
CA THR A 11 80.62 61.56 -58.82
C THR A 11 80.33 60.10 -59.20
N LYS A 12 81.32 59.36 -59.70
CA LYS A 12 81.17 57.94 -60.06
C LYS A 12 80.53 57.12 -58.92
N TRP A 13 80.81 57.49 -57.68
CA TRP A 13 80.23 56.88 -56.49
C TRP A 13 78.75 57.24 -56.29
N ASP A 14 78.34 58.49 -56.51
CA ASP A 14 76.94 58.90 -56.41
C ASP A 14 76.05 58.13 -57.40
N LYS A 15 76.53 57.90 -58.63
CA LYS A 15 75.81 57.08 -59.63
C LYS A 15 75.68 55.62 -59.18
N LEU A 16 76.70 55.06 -58.56
CA LEU A 16 76.68 53.69 -58.01
C LEU A 16 75.69 53.57 -56.84
N PHE A 17 75.66 54.55 -55.93
CA PHE A 17 74.69 54.57 -54.83
C PHE A 17 73.26 54.70 -55.35
N ILE A 18 72.99 55.59 -56.31
CA ILE A 18 71.68 55.74 -56.94
C ILE A 18 71.26 54.45 -57.66
N MET A 19 72.20 53.74 -58.33
CA MET A 19 71.90 52.45 -58.95
C MET A 19 71.59 51.35 -57.92
N LEU A 20 72.33 51.32 -56.80
CA LEU A 20 72.12 50.36 -55.72
C LEU A 20 70.76 50.58 -55.04
N GLU A 21 70.41 51.83 -54.75
CA GLU A 21 69.15 52.23 -54.14
C GLU A 21 67.97 51.95 -55.07
N ASN A 22 68.10 52.24 -56.36
CA ASN A 22 67.10 51.84 -57.37
C ASN A 22 66.94 50.32 -57.51
N SER A 23 68.02 49.55 -57.35
CA SER A 23 67.97 48.09 -57.38
C SER A 23 67.25 47.53 -56.15
N GLN A 24 67.59 48.03 -54.95
CA GLN A 24 66.93 47.64 -53.71
C GLN A 24 65.45 48.04 -53.70
N MET A 25 65.12 49.22 -54.23
CA MET A 25 63.73 49.67 -54.38
C MET A 25 62.95 48.73 -55.31
N LYS A 26 63.53 48.28 -56.42
CA LYS A 26 62.88 47.31 -57.33
C LYS A 26 62.68 45.94 -56.68
N GLU A 27 63.67 45.46 -55.93
CA GLU A 27 63.57 44.19 -55.20
C GLU A 27 62.46 44.24 -54.15
N ASN A 28 62.39 45.31 -53.36
CA ASN A 28 61.32 45.52 -52.38
C ASN A 28 59.94 45.65 -53.04
N MET A 29 59.84 46.37 -54.16
CA MET A 29 58.59 46.45 -54.92
C MET A 29 58.16 45.09 -55.47
N MET A 30 59.11 44.26 -55.93
CA MET A 30 58.82 42.92 -56.43
C MET A 30 58.38 41.97 -55.30
N LEU A 31 59.03 42.03 -54.14
CA LEU A 31 58.63 41.27 -52.95
C LEU A 31 57.24 41.68 -52.48
N GLN A 32 56.93 42.98 -52.46
CA GLN A 32 55.62 43.49 -52.08
C GLN A 32 54.53 43.08 -53.08
N ALA A 33 54.83 43.08 -54.38
CA ALA A 33 53.91 42.59 -55.40
C ALA A 33 53.64 41.08 -55.27
N MET A 34 54.67 40.29 -54.92
CA MET A 34 54.53 38.86 -54.69
C MET A 34 53.75 38.55 -53.41
N ASP A 35 53.96 39.31 -52.33
CA ASP A 35 53.21 39.18 -51.07
C ASP A 35 51.72 39.51 -51.25
N GLU A 36 51.40 40.61 -51.94
CA GLU A 36 50.00 40.95 -52.24
C GLU A 36 49.33 39.90 -53.14
N MET A 37 50.05 39.34 -54.11
CA MET A 37 49.55 38.24 -54.95
C MET A 37 49.26 36.98 -54.13
N LEU A 38 50.21 36.54 -53.30
CA LEU A 38 50.05 35.37 -52.42
C LEU A 38 48.89 35.55 -51.44
N LYS A 39 48.70 36.77 -50.91
CA LYS A 39 47.60 37.10 -50.01
C LYS A 39 46.24 37.02 -50.70
N VAL A 40 46.14 37.49 -51.94
CA VAL A 40 44.92 37.37 -52.76
C VAL A 40 44.60 35.89 -53.03
N ASP A 41 45.61 35.09 -53.41
CA ASP A 41 45.43 33.66 -53.65
C ASP A 41 45.02 32.90 -52.37
N LEU A 42 45.64 33.22 -51.23
CA LEU A 42 45.31 32.63 -49.93
C LEU A 42 43.88 32.98 -49.50
N GLN A 43 43.44 34.22 -49.71
CA GLN A 43 42.07 34.64 -49.43
C GLN A 43 41.06 33.93 -50.32
N THR A 44 41.40 33.75 -51.61
CA THR A 44 40.58 33.01 -52.57
C THR A 44 40.43 31.54 -52.16
N LEU A 45 41.54 30.88 -51.83
CA LEU A 45 41.55 29.49 -51.36
C LEU A 45 40.74 29.32 -50.07
N LYS A 46 40.84 30.28 -49.13
CA LYS A 46 40.06 30.28 -47.89
C LYS A 46 38.55 30.39 -48.17
N ALA A 47 38.17 31.23 -49.13
CA ALA A 47 36.77 31.38 -49.53
C ALA A 47 36.24 30.08 -50.16
N GLU A 48 37.01 29.46 -51.04
CA GLU A 48 36.65 28.17 -51.66
C GLU A 48 36.50 27.05 -50.61
N LEU A 49 37.43 26.94 -49.65
CA LEU A 49 37.35 25.95 -48.58
C LEU A 49 36.14 26.21 -47.67
N SER A 50 35.84 27.47 -47.36
CA SER A 50 34.65 27.85 -46.59
C SER A 50 33.37 27.45 -47.34
N GLN A 51 33.32 27.68 -48.65
CA GLN A 51 32.17 27.32 -49.50
C GLN A 51 32.00 25.79 -49.59
N LEU A 52 33.09 25.04 -49.68
CA LEU A 52 33.04 23.58 -49.67
C LEU A 52 32.49 23.06 -48.33
N THR A 53 32.92 23.67 -47.23
CA THR A 53 32.49 23.30 -45.88
C THR A 53 30.99 23.54 -45.68
N THR A 54 30.46 24.69 -46.13
CA THR A 54 29.02 24.99 -46.04
C THR A 54 28.18 24.09 -46.93
N ASN A 55 28.65 23.79 -48.14
CA ASN A 55 27.98 22.86 -49.06
C ASN A 55 27.89 21.44 -48.48
N LEU A 56 28.99 20.92 -47.93
CA LEU A 56 29.02 19.60 -47.29
C LEU A 56 28.07 19.56 -46.08
N ALA A 57 28.12 20.58 -45.21
CA ALA A 57 27.23 20.66 -44.05
C ALA A 57 25.74 20.65 -44.46
N GLY A 58 25.38 21.38 -45.52
CA GLY A 58 24.02 21.40 -46.06
C GLY A 58 23.55 20.04 -46.58
N ILE A 59 24.41 19.33 -47.32
CA ILE A 59 24.10 17.98 -47.85
C ILE A 59 23.90 16.98 -46.70
N PHE A 60 24.77 17.02 -45.69
CA PHE A 60 24.64 16.16 -44.51
C PHE A 60 23.34 16.45 -43.74
N ALA A 61 23.02 17.72 -43.48
CA ALA A 61 21.79 18.11 -42.79
C ALA A 61 20.54 17.60 -43.53
N ALA A 62 20.47 17.83 -44.85
CA ALA A 62 19.34 17.36 -45.67
C ALA A 62 19.23 15.82 -45.70
N THR A 63 20.37 15.11 -45.74
CA THR A 63 20.38 13.64 -45.72
C THR A 63 19.93 13.10 -44.37
N VAL A 64 20.40 13.70 -43.28
CA VAL A 64 20.01 13.32 -41.91
C VAL A 64 18.51 13.55 -41.71
N GLU A 65 17.97 14.70 -42.11
CA GLU A 65 16.55 15.03 -42.00
C GLU A 65 15.66 14.07 -42.81
N LYS A 66 16.12 13.67 -44.00
CA LYS A 66 15.41 12.68 -44.82
C LYS A 66 15.43 11.28 -44.21
N VAL A 67 16.52 10.88 -43.56
CA VAL A 67 16.62 9.58 -42.90
C VAL A 67 15.78 9.57 -41.61
N THR A 68 15.85 10.62 -40.79
CA THR A 68 15.07 10.71 -39.55
C THR A 68 13.57 10.73 -39.82
N SER A 69 13.09 11.51 -40.79
CA SER A 69 11.66 11.51 -41.19
C SER A 69 11.18 10.16 -41.71
N ARG A 70 12.02 9.45 -42.47
CA ARG A 70 11.69 8.10 -42.97
C ARG A 70 11.63 7.07 -41.85
N ILE A 71 12.55 7.13 -40.89
CA ILE A 71 12.55 6.24 -39.73
C ILE A 71 11.36 6.54 -38.82
N ALA A 72 11.07 7.82 -38.56
CA ALA A 72 9.94 8.23 -37.73
C ALA A 72 8.61 7.69 -38.29
N SER A 73 8.39 7.88 -39.61
CA SER A 73 7.18 7.36 -40.27
C SER A 73 7.10 5.83 -40.28
N GLN A 74 8.22 5.11 -40.40
CA GLN A 74 8.24 3.65 -40.31
C GLN A 74 7.91 3.15 -38.89
N VAL A 75 8.43 3.80 -37.86
CA VAL A 75 8.16 3.45 -36.46
C VAL A 75 6.69 3.73 -36.12
N GLU A 76 6.15 4.86 -36.54
CA GLU A 76 4.74 5.22 -36.32
C GLU A 76 3.79 4.23 -36.99
N GLN A 77 4.08 3.83 -38.23
CA GLN A 77 3.31 2.78 -38.92
C GLN A 77 3.42 1.40 -38.25
N ALA A 78 4.59 1.04 -37.71
CA ALA A 78 4.77 -0.21 -37.00
C ALA A 78 4.00 -0.24 -35.68
N LEU A 79 3.99 0.88 -34.94
CA LEU A 79 3.23 1.05 -33.71
C LEU A 79 1.73 0.88 -33.95
N LEU A 80 1.17 1.56 -34.96
CA LEU A 80 -0.24 1.44 -35.31
C LEU A 80 -0.63 -0.01 -35.64
N ARG A 81 0.16 -0.70 -36.48
CA ARG A 81 -0.08 -2.11 -36.81
C ARG A 81 0.01 -3.04 -35.60
N SER A 82 0.88 -2.73 -34.64
CA SER A 82 1.01 -3.53 -33.42
C SER A 82 -0.19 -3.33 -32.49
N ALA A 83 -0.73 -2.12 -32.42
CA ALA A 83 -1.93 -1.81 -31.64
C ALA A 83 -3.17 -2.53 -32.20
N ASP A 84 -3.38 -2.49 -33.52
CA ASP A 84 -4.48 -3.19 -34.18
C ASP A 84 -4.44 -4.71 -33.91
N ARG A 85 -3.25 -5.32 -34.01
CA ARG A 85 -3.07 -6.75 -33.70
C ARG A 85 -3.35 -7.09 -32.23
N ALA A 86 -2.99 -6.20 -31.31
CA ALA A 86 -3.24 -6.40 -29.88
C ALA A 86 -4.74 -6.29 -29.56
N GLU A 87 -5.44 -5.34 -30.19
CA GLU A 87 -6.89 -5.17 -30.05
C GLU A 87 -7.66 -6.37 -30.62
N GLU A 88 -7.25 -6.88 -31.78
CA GLU A 88 -7.85 -8.08 -32.39
C GLU A 88 -7.65 -9.34 -31.53
N ALA A 89 -6.44 -9.53 -30.98
CA ALA A 89 -6.16 -10.62 -30.05
C ALA A 89 -6.97 -10.51 -28.74
N ARG A 90 -7.23 -9.29 -28.27
CA ARG A 90 -8.07 -9.05 -27.09
C ARG A 90 -9.53 -9.44 -27.35
N ARG A 91 -10.09 -9.03 -28.49
CA ARG A 91 -11.47 -9.39 -28.88
C ARG A 91 -11.66 -10.90 -29.04
N LEU A 92 -10.66 -11.60 -29.59
CA LEU A 92 -10.68 -13.06 -29.70
C LEU A 92 -10.69 -13.73 -28.31
N ARG A 93 -9.88 -13.25 -27.36
CA ARG A 93 -9.89 -13.77 -25.98
C ARG A 93 -11.20 -13.50 -25.27
N GLU A 94 -11.76 -12.30 -25.42
CA GLU A 94 -13.06 -11.95 -24.82
C GLU A 94 -14.17 -12.85 -25.39
N SER A 95 -14.17 -13.12 -26.71
CA SER A 95 -15.11 -14.05 -27.34
C SER A 95 -14.93 -15.50 -26.89
N GLU A 96 -13.69 -15.99 -26.75
CA GLU A 96 -13.43 -17.33 -26.21
C GLU A 96 -13.86 -17.44 -24.75
N GLN A 97 -13.63 -16.40 -23.95
CA GLN A 97 -14.00 -16.36 -22.55
C GLN A 97 -15.52 -16.33 -22.36
N GLU A 98 -16.26 -15.60 -23.21
CA GLU A 98 -17.71 -15.59 -23.23
C GLU A 98 -18.28 -16.97 -23.62
N LYS A 99 -17.70 -17.63 -24.63
CA LYS A 99 -18.06 -19.02 -24.99
C LYS A 99 -17.79 -20.01 -23.86
N VAL A 100 -16.68 -19.88 -23.16
CA VAL A 100 -16.35 -20.71 -22.00
C VAL A 100 -17.34 -20.48 -20.86
N LEU A 101 -17.72 -19.22 -20.60
CA LEU A 101 -18.73 -18.86 -19.60
C LEU A 101 -20.10 -19.45 -19.94
N GLU A 102 -20.55 -19.36 -21.20
CA GLU A 102 -21.80 -20.01 -21.63
C GLU A 102 -21.74 -21.53 -21.47
N HIS A 103 -20.61 -22.16 -21.83
CA HIS A 103 -20.43 -23.60 -21.68
C HIS A 103 -20.45 -24.03 -20.20
N ILE A 104 -19.83 -23.25 -19.31
CA ILE A 104 -19.86 -23.48 -17.85
C ILE A 104 -21.30 -23.33 -17.32
N LEU A 105 -22.04 -22.33 -17.78
CA LEU A 105 -23.41 -22.09 -17.34
C LEU A 105 -24.34 -23.25 -17.79
N LEU A 106 -24.19 -23.72 -19.03
CA LEU A 106 -24.89 -24.89 -19.56
C LEU A 106 -24.53 -26.18 -18.81
N LEU A 107 -23.23 -26.39 -18.51
CA LEU A 107 -22.78 -27.51 -17.69
C LEU A 107 -23.35 -27.44 -16.27
N SER A 108 -23.38 -26.26 -15.65
CA SER A 108 -23.98 -26.02 -14.35
C SER A 108 -25.47 -26.38 -14.33
N HIS A 109 -26.23 -25.89 -15.31
CA HIS A 109 -27.66 -26.21 -15.44
C HIS A 109 -27.90 -27.72 -15.66
N ASN A 110 -27.07 -28.38 -16.47
CA ASN A 110 -27.18 -29.82 -16.71
C ASN A 110 -26.81 -30.65 -15.48
N VAL A 111 -25.80 -30.22 -14.70
CA VAL A 111 -25.43 -30.83 -13.42
C VAL A 111 -26.55 -30.62 -12.38
N GLN A 112 -27.14 -29.42 -12.34
CA GLN A 112 -28.25 -29.08 -11.46
C GLN A 112 -29.51 -29.91 -11.77
N ALA A 113 -29.78 -30.19 -13.04
CA ALA A 113 -30.89 -31.05 -13.45
C ALA A 113 -30.64 -32.54 -13.17
N ALA A 114 -29.37 -32.99 -13.21
CA ALA A 114 -28.98 -34.38 -12.95
C ALA A 114 -28.89 -34.72 -11.45
N LEU A 115 -28.63 -33.72 -10.59
CA LEU A 115 -28.45 -33.89 -9.15
C LEU A 115 -29.58 -33.15 -8.40
N ASN A 116 -30.75 -33.79 -8.26
CA ASN A 116 -31.75 -33.38 -7.25
C ASN A 116 -31.19 -33.62 -5.83
N LEU A 117 -30.22 -32.80 -5.40
CA LEU A 117 -29.50 -32.90 -4.12
C LEU A 117 -29.47 -31.52 -3.41
N ASN A 118 -30.65 -30.97 -3.13
CA ASN A 118 -30.82 -29.68 -2.45
C ASN A 118 -30.31 -29.62 -1.00
N VAL A 119 -29.82 -30.73 -0.41
CA VAL A 119 -29.44 -30.76 1.01
C VAL A 119 -27.92 -30.74 1.22
N ALA A 120 -27.14 -31.31 0.29
CA ALA A 120 -25.68 -31.35 0.40
C ALA A 120 -25.01 -30.03 -0.02
N PHE A 121 -25.63 -29.30 -0.95
CA PHE A 121 -25.13 -28.00 -1.42
C PHE A 121 -25.18 -26.93 -0.31
N GLN A 122 -26.15 -27.01 0.60
CA GLN A 122 -26.29 -26.07 1.72
C GLN A 122 -25.17 -26.23 2.76
N LEU A 123 -24.64 -27.45 2.93
CA LEU A 123 -23.53 -27.74 3.85
C LEU A 123 -22.16 -27.38 3.24
N ILE A 124 -22.01 -27.48 1.92
CA ILE A 124 -20.76 -27.10 1.23
C ILE A 124 -20.65 -25.58 1.05
N TYR A 125 -21.77 -24.87 0.81
CA TYR A 125 -21.81 -23.40 0.85
C TYR A 125 -21.35 -22.85 2.21
N LEU A 126 -21.70 -23.52 3.31
CA LEU A 126 -21.27 -23.15 4.65
C LEU A 126 -19.76 -23.32 4.91
N THR A 127 -19.07 -24.11 4.07
CA THR A 127 -17.66 -24.48 4.30
C THR A 127 -16.68 -23.75 3.38
N LEU A 128 -17.14 -23.18 2.25
CA LEU A 128 -16.28 -22.47 1.28
C LEU A 128 -16.68 -21.03 0.94
N CYS A 129 -17.80 -20.52 1.44
CA CYS A 129 -18.02 -19.07 1.46
C CYS A 129 -17.35 -18.47 2.69
N LEU A 130 -16.40 -17.57 2.43
CA LEU A 130 -15.90 -16.58 3.39
C LEU A 130 -17.06 -16.13 4.30
N PRO A 131 -16.94 -16.12 5.64
CA PRO A 131 -17.84 -15.31 6.41
C PRO A 131 -17.44 -13.86 6.11
N PHE A 132 -17.98 -13.31 5.02
CA PHE A 132 -18.21 -11.89 4.95
C PHE A 132 -19.34 -11.65 5.95
N SER A 133 -18.96 -11.65 7.23
CA SER A 133 -19.82 -11.38 8.36
C SER A 133 -20.26 -9.92 8.24
N GLY A 134 -21.37 -9.70 7.52
CA GLY A 134 -22.43 -8.68 7.65
C GLY A 134 -22.16 -7.24 8.09
N CYS A 135 -20.94 -6.86 8.39
CA CYS A 135 -20.56 -5.56 8.91
C CYS A 135 -19.64 -4.97 7.85
N GLU A 136 -20.14 -4.02 7.08
CA GLU A 136 -19.40 -3.30 6.02
C GLU A 136 -18.11 -2.63 6.51
N THR A 137 -17.82 -2.68 7.81
CA THR A 137 -16.69 -2.02 8.46
C THR A 137 -15.99 -2.95 9.46
N ALA A 138 -14.66 -2.96 9.42
CA ALA A 138 -13.77 -3.57 10.41
C ALA A 138 -12.71 -2.55 10.86
N ILE A 139 -12.03 -2.80 11.99
CA ILE A 139 -10.84 -2.04 12.38
C ILE A 139 -9.60 -2.86 12.04
N LEU A 140 -8.69 -2.26 11.29
CA LEU A 140 -7.39 -2.82 10.93
C LEU A 140 -6.31 -2.35 11.91
N PHE A 141 -5.53 -3.30 12.42
CA PHE A 141 -4.31 -3.13 13.18
C PHE A 141 -3.15 -3.60 12.30
N PRO A 142 -2.45 -2.68 11.60
CA PRO A 142 -1.52 -3.04 10.52
C PRO A 142 -0.28 -3.80 10.99
N MET A 143 0.12 -3.62 12.25
CA MET A 143 1.28 -4.27 12.87
C MET A 143 1.14 -4.28 14.38
N ARG A 144 1.93 -5.13 15.05
CA ARG A 144 2.09 -5.07 16.51
C ARG A 144 2.86 -3.79 16.86
N SER A 145 2.32 -2.96 17.74
CA SER A 145 2.97 -1.70 18.14
C SER A 145 2.38 -1.15 19.42
N LYS A 146 3.23 -0.63 20.31
CA LYS A 146 2.83 0.06 21.56
C LYS A 146 2.04 1.34 21.34
N LYS A 147 1.89 1.81 20.10
CA LYS A 147 1.14 3.03 19.78
C LYS A 147 -0.24 2.74 19.18
N ILE A 148 -0.46 1.52 18.70
CA ILE A 148 -1.68 1.12 18.01
C ILE A 148 -2.63 0.46 18.99
N PHE A 149 -3.82 1.05 19.15
CA PHE A 149 -4.90 0.53 19.98
C PHE A 149 -6.23 1.19 19.57
N GLY A 150 -7.35 0.67 20.06
CA GLY A 150 -8.63 1.37 20.02
C GLY A 150 -9.15 1.62 21.43
N SER A 151 -9.61 2.83 21.72
CA SER A 151 -10.34 3.15 22.94
C SER A 151 -11.83 2.94 22.70
N VAL A 152 -12.50 2.19 23.57
CA VAL A 152 -13.94 1.92 23.46
C VAL A 152 -14.65 2.69 24.56
N HIS A 153 -15.72 3.42 24.23
CA HIS A 153 -16.53 4.16 25.19
C HIS A 153 -17.91 3.53 25.31
N PRO A 154 -18.13 2.61 26.28
CA PRO A 154 -19.43 1.98 26.50
C PRO A 154 -20.56 3.00 26.66
N THR A 155 -21.74 2.68 26.13
CA THR A 155 -22.93 3.55 26.22
C THR A 155 -23.69 3.40 27.53
N ALA A 156 -23.40 2.32 28.27
CA ALA A 156 -23.94 2.03 29.60
C ALA A 156 -22.79 1.81 30.59
N GLY A 157 -23.09 1.88 31.89
CA GLY A 157 -22.11 1.64 32.95
C GLY A 157 -21.55 0.21 32.93
N MET A 158 -20.28 0.06 33.30
CA MET A 158 -19.57 -1.23 33.32
C MET A 158 -19.64 -1.95 34.68
N ALA A 159 -20.64 -1.62 35.52
CA ALA A 159 -20.94 -2.36 36.74
C ALA A 159 -21.71 -3.65 36.39
N LEU A 160 -20.99 -4.76 36.16
CA LEU A 160 -21.58 -6.00 35.62
C LEU A 160 -21.53 -7.16 36.64
N HIS A 161 -22.69 -7.79 36.86
CA HIS A 161 -22.80 -9.09 37.57
C HIS A 161 -22.79 -10.28 36.61
N SER A 162 -23.06 -10.03 35.34
CA SER A 162 -22.95 -11.00 34.26
C SER A 162 -22.64 -10.28 32.97
N PHE A 163 -22.06 -10.97 32.00
CA PHE A 163 -21.90 -10.39 30.67
C PHE A 163 -21.82 -11.45 29.58
N THR A 164 -22.01 -11.01 28.34
CA THR A 164 -21.61 -11.72 27.13
C THR A 164 -20.83 -10.75 26.26
N ALA A 165 -19.64 -11.14 25.79
CA ALA A 165 -18.82 -10.35 24.88
C ALA A 165 -18.55 -11.17 23.63
N CYS A 166 -18.96 -10.69 22.46
CA CYS A 166 -18.75 -11.35 21.17
C CYS A 166 -17.90 -10.49 20.25
N ILE A 167 -17.02 -11.11 19.47
CA ILE A 167 -16.15 -10.41 18.52
C ILE A 167 -15.73 -11.32 17.37
N TRP A 168 -15.69 -10.76 16.16
CA TRP A 168 -15.03 -11.36 15.00
C TRP A 168 -13.60 -10.86 14.89
N ILE A 169 -12.65 -11.76 14.75
CA ILE A 169 -11.23 -11.43 14.59
C ILE A 169 -10.58 -12.21 13.45
N LYS A 170 -9.68 -11.55 12.73
CA LYS A 170 -8.76 -12.14 11.76
C LYS A 170 -7.36 -11.72 12.15
N VAL A 171 -6.72 -12.53 13.00
CA VAL A 171 -5.38 -12.25 13.51
C VAL A 171 -4.34 -12.47 12.40
N THR A 172 -3.36 -11.57 12.28
CA THR A 172 -2.21 -11.75 11.37
C THR A 172 -1.17 -12.68 12.01
N GLU A 173 -0.92 -12.50 13.30
CA GLU A 173 0.03 -13.31 14.08
C GLU A 173 -0.39 -13.32 15.56
N ALA A 174 -0.44 -14.52 16.15
CA ALA A 174 -0.67 -14.71 17.57
C ALA A 174 0.60 -15.23 18.26
N LEU A 175 1.10 -14.48 19.24
CA LEU A 175 2.22 -14.87 20.11
C LEU A 175 1.73 -15.59 21.37
N ASP A 176 2.57 -15.71 22.40
CA ASP A 176 2.22 -16.39 23.65
C ASP A 176 1.02 -15.74 24.36
N LYS A 177 0.91 -14.40 24.28
CA LYS A 177 -0.23 -13.61 24.72
C LYS A 177 -0.44 -12.44 23.75
N THR A 178 -1.61 -12.37 23.10
CA THR A 178 -1.99 -11.32 22.15
C THR A 178 -3.38 -10.81 22.52
N ILE A 179 -3.47 -9.57 23.00
CA ILE A 179 -4.69 -9.03 23.58
C ILE A 179 -5.68 -8.62 22.48
N VAL A 180 -6.85 -9.22 22.47
CA VAL A 180 -7.95 -8.81 21.58
C VAL A 180 -8.65 -7.59 22.17
N PHE A 181 -9.11 -7.72 23.41
CA PHE A 181 -9.61 -6.59 24.19
C PHE A 181 -9.28 -6.77 25.68
N SER A 182 -9.19 -5.66 26.39
CA SER A 182 -9.01 -5.65 27.84
C SER A 182 -9.77 -4.50 28.49
N TYR A 183 -10.45 -4.83 29.58
CA TYR A 183 -11.09 -3.91 30.50
C TYR A 183 -10.39 -4.00 31.86
N GLY A 184 -10.13 -2.85 32.46
CA GLY A 184 -9.52 -2.78 33.78
C GLY A 184 -9.68 -1.43 34.44
N THR A 185 -9.73 -1.44 35.78
CA THR A 185 -9.76 -0.24 36.62
C THR A 185 -8.34 0.18 37.04
N LYS A 186 -8.24 1.18 37.91
CA LYS A 186 -6.97 1.54 38.56
C LYS A 186 -6.52 0.50 39.58
N LEU A 187 -7.46 -0.23 40.19
CA LEU A 187 -7.18 -1.22 41.23
C LEU A 187 -6.85 -2.59 40.63
N ASN A 188 -7.56 -2.96 39.56
CA ASN A 188 -7.38 -4.24 38.89
C ASN A 188 -7.35 -4.05 37.36
N PRO A 189 -6.19 -4.26 36.72
CA PRO A 189 -6.07 -4.16 35.26
C PRO A 189 -6.64 -5.38 34.50
N TYR A 190 -7.01 -6.44 35.22
CA TYR A 190 -7.43 -7.74 34.68
C TYR A 190 -8.92 -8.02 34.93
N GLU A 191 -9.77 -7.00 34.89
CA GLU A 191 -11.21 -7.16 35.16
C GLU A 191 -11.90 -8.04 34.12
N ILE A 192 -11.69 -7.75 32.83
CA ILE A 192 -12.13 -8.62 31.73
C ILE A 192 -11.05 -8.59 30.65
N GLN A 193 -10.59 -9.76 30.21
CA GLN A 193 -9.71 -9.84 29.05
C GLN A 193 -10.10 -11.00 28.14
N LEU A 194 -10.04 -10.76 26.84
CA LEU A 194 -9.98 -11.81 25.84
C LEU A 194 -8.64 -11.68 25.11
N TYR A 195 -7.84 -12.74 25.14
CA TYR A 195 -6.57 -12.78 24.45
C TYR A 195 -6.35 -14.10 23.74
N LEU A 196 -5.46 -14.08 22.75
CA LEU A 196 -5.01 -15.25 22.01
C LEU A 196 -3.63 -15.67 22.51
N SER A 197 -3.42 -16.96 22.65
CA SER A 197 -2.12 -17.60 22.60
C SER A 197 -1.84 -18.07 21.17
N ARG A 198 -0.73 -18.78 20.93
CA ARG A 198 -0.34 -19.28 19.59
C ARG A 198 -1.47 -20.06 18.91
N GLU A 199 -2.19 -20.88 19.69
CA GLU A 199 -3.25 -21.75 19.16
C GLU A 199 -4.55 -21.70 19.98
N ALA A 200 -4.60 -20.91 21.06
CA ALA A 200 -5.71 -20.91 22.01
C ALA A 200 -6.35 -19.54 22.17
N ALA A 201 -7.65 -19.50 22.42
CA ALA A 201 -8.35 -18.31 22.90
C ALA A 201 -8.58 -18.43 24.41
N VAL A 202 -8.35 -17.34 25.15
CA VAL A 202 -8.44 -17.32 26.61
C VAL A 202 -9.29 -16.14 27.08
N LEU A 203 -10.32 -16.44 27.86
CA LEU A 203 -11.12 -15.48 28.60
C LEU A 203 -10.61 -15.39 30.04
N VAL A 204 -10.44 -14.18 30.54
CA VAL A 204 -10.07 -13.87 31.93
C VAL A 204 -11.12 -12.95 32.53
N VAL A 205 -11.54 -13.24 33.76
CA VAL A 205 -12.49 -12.39 34.51
C VAL A 205 -12.01 -12.21 35.93
N GLY A 206 -11.93 -10.98 36.43
CA GLY A 206 -11.57 -10.67 37.82
C GLY A 206 -10.11 -10.94 38.22
N GLY A 207 -9.29 -11.56 37.36
CA GLY A 207 -7.85 -11.75 37.58
C GLY A 207 -7.25 -12.95 36.84
N ASP A 208 -5.92 -12.98 36.68
CA ASP A 208 -5.21 -13.98 35.86
C ASP A 208 -5.33 -15.45 36.35
N GLN A 209 -5.79 -15.64 37.59
CA GLN A 209 -6.10 -16.96 38.15
C GLN A 209 -7.44 -17.53 37.66
N HIS A 210 -8.33 -16.66 37.17
CA HIS A 210 -9.68 -16.99 36.74
C HIS A 210 -9.76 -16.94 35.21
N LYS A 211 -9.27 -18.01 34.58
CA LYS A 211 -9.16 -18.11 33.13
C LYS A 211 -9.83 -19.35 32.57
N LEU A 212 -10.44 -19.20 31.40
CA LEU A 212 -11.01 -20.27 30.61
C LEU A 212 -10.37 -20.25 29.23
N ALA A 213 -9.82 -21.38 28.78
CA ALA A 213 -9.08 -21.47 27.53
C ALA A 213 -9.65 -22.56 26.62
N VAL A 214 -9.72 -22.26 25.32
CA VAL A 214 -10.02 -23.23 24.25
C VAL A 214 -8.80 -23.32 23.35
N LYS A 215 -8.27 -24.54 23.16
CA LYS A 215 -7.07 -24.81 22.35
C LYS A 215 -7.44 -25.14 20.90
N ASN A 216 -6.47 -24.99 20.00
CA ASN A 216 -6.54 -25.36 18.58
C ASN A 216 -7.64 -24.63 17.79
N VAL A 217 -7.91 -23.38 18.14
CA VAL A 217 -8.96 -22.56 17.50
C VAL A 217 -8.40 -21.35 16.76
N VAL A 218 -7.18 -20.92 17.09
CA VAL A 218 -6.55 -19.76 16.46
C VAL A 218 -5.80 -20.20 15.21
N VAL A 219 -6.24 -19.71 14.04
CA VAL A 219 -5.53 -19.90 12.77
C VAL A 219 -5.26 -18.52 12.16
N PRO A 220 -3.98 -18.09 12.06
CA PRO A 220 -3.64 -16.82 11.45
C PRO A 220 -4.20 -16.65 10.04
N GLY A 221 -4.68 -15.46 9.72
CA GLY A 221 -5.25 -15.12 8.41
C GLY A 221 -6.64 -15.69 8.16
N LYS A 222 -7.28 -16.37 9.11
CA LYS A 222 -8.68 -16.80 9.05
C LYS A 222 -9.54 -16.03 10.05
N TRP A 223 -10.79 -15.79 9.67
CA TRP A 223 -11.78 -15.22 10.58
C TRP A 223 -12.21 -16.27 11.59
N ILE A 224 -12.36 -15.85 12.84
CA ILE A 224 -12.95 -16.63 13.92
C ILE A 224 -13.88 -15.71 14.72
N HIS A 225 -15.04 -16.23 15.08
CA HIS A 225 -15.97 -15.59 16.00
C HIS A 225 -15.76 -16.17 17.40
N LEU A 226 -15.51 -15.30 18.37
CA LEU A 226 -15.33 -15.68 19.77
C LEU A 226 -16.39 -14.98 20.62
N CYS A 227 -17.10 -15.74 21.44
CA CYS A 227 -17.95 -15.17 22.48
C CYS A 227 -17.57 -15.71 23.86
N GLY A 228 -17.34 -14.82 24.83
CA GLY A 228 -17.18 -15.16 26.24
C GLY A 228 -18.42 -14.78 27.03
N THR A 229 -18.92 -15.69 27.87
CA THR A 229 -19.97 -15.39 28.85
C THR A 229 -19.43 -15.58 30.25
N TRP A 230 -19.96 -14.82 31.21
CA TRP A 230 -19.68 -15.00 32.62
C TRP A 230 -20.86 -14.56 33.49
N SER A 231 -21.09 -15.23 34.62
CA SER A 231 -22.07 -14.86 35.64
C SER A 231 -21.48 -15.00 37.04
N SER A 232 -21.68 -13.96 37.87
CA SER A 232 -21.21 -13.86 39.25
C SER A 232 -21.82 -14.91 40.18
N GLU A 233 -23.07 -15.35 39.93
CA GLU A 233 -23.86 -16.19 40.84
C GLU A 233 -23.12 -17.48 41.26
N ASN A 234 -22.48 -18.16 40.31
CA ASN A 234 -21.68 -19.38 40.54
C ASN A 234 -20.29 -19.32 39.86
N GLY A 235 -19.86 -18.12 39.44
CA GLY A 235 -18.67 -17.96 38.58
C GLY A 235 -18.75 -18.76 37.28
N SER A 236 -19.96 -18.92 36.71
CA SER A 236 -20.16 -19.72 35.51
C SER A 236 -19.65 -18.96 34.29
N ALA A 237 -18.58 -19.46 33.67
CA ALA A 237 -17.98 -18.90 32.48
C ALA A 237 -18.08 -19.88 31.31
N SER A 238 -18.29 -19.37 30.10
CA SER A 238 -18.22 -20.18 28.89
C SER A 238 -17.55 -19.43 27.75
N LEU A 239 -16.86 -20.17 26.88
CA LEU A 239 -16.24 -19.65 25.67
C LEU A 239 -16.80 -20.41 24.47
N TRP A 240 -17.27 -19.66 23.49
CA TRP A 240 -17.92 -20.13 22.28
C TRP A 240 -17.08 -19.77 21.07
N VAL A 241 -17.04 -20.67 20.10
CA VAL A 241 -16.28 -20.52 18.86
C VAL A 241 -17.23 -20.72 17.70
N ASN A 242 -17.37 -19.72 16.84
CA ASN A 242 -18.25 -19.77 15.66
C ASN A 242 -19.69 -20.20 15.99
N GLY A 243 -20.20 -19.75 17.15
CA GLY A 243 -21.57 -20.02 17.58
C GLY A 243 -21.75 -21.30 18.40
N GLU A 244 -20.73 -22.13 18.53
CA GLU A 244 -20.77 -23.40 19.25
C GLU A 244 -20.04 -23.32 20.59
N LEU A 245 -20.55 -24.02 21.61
CA LEU A 245 -19.94 -24.07 22.94
C LEU A 245 -18.63 -24.86 22.87
N ALA A 246 -17.51 -24.21 23.16
CA ALA A 246 -16.19 -24.83 23.07
C ALA A 246 -15.58 -25.15 24.45
N ALA A 247 -15.87 -24.34 25.47
CA ALA A 247 -15.50 -24.64 26.84
C ALA A 247 -16.46 -23.99 27.84
N ALA A 248 -16.60 -24.61 29.02
CA ALA A 248 -17.33 -24.04 30.15
C ALA A 248 -16.61 -24.40 31.46
N ALA A 249 -16.73 -23.52 32.46
CA ALA A 249 -16.21 -23.73 33.80
C ALA A 249 -17.12 -23.05 34.83
N SER A 250 -17.14 -23.59 36.05
CA SER A 250 -17.68 -22.92 37.24
C SER A 250 -16.56 -22.28 38.05
N ASP A 251 -16.91 -21.49 39.07
CA ASP A 251 -15.97 -20.91 40.03
C ASP A 251 -14.92 -19.95 39.44
N VAL A 252 -15.17 -19.43 38.23
CA VAL A 252 -14.38 -18.37 37.62
C VAL A 252 -14.85 -17.05 38.23
N ALA A 253 -14.03 -16.43 39.10
CA ALA A 253 -14.36 -15.19 39.79
C ALA A 253 -15.75 -15.21 40.45
N ASN A 254 -16.06 -16.27 41.21
CA ASN A 254 -17.35 -16.40 41.91
C ASN A 254 -17.61 -15.22 42.87
N ALA A 255 -18.84 -14.73 42.90
CA ALA A 255 -19.29 -13.58 43.69
C ALA A 255 -18.55 -12.25 43.40
N HIS A 256 -17.78 -12.19 42.31
CA HIS A 256 -17.14 -10.97 41.84
C HIS A 256 -18.18 -10.03 41.22
N THR A 257 -17.92 -8.73 41.25
CA THR A 257 -18.68 -7.75 40.46
C THR A 257 -17.67 -6.96 39.67
N VAL A 258 -17.82 -6.96 38.34
CA VAL A 258 -16.97 -6.12 37.49
C VAL A 258 -17.31 -4.66 37.83
N PRO A 259 -16.36 -3.88 38.35
CA PRO A 259 -16.63 -2.51 38.78
C PRO A 259 -16.69 -1.56 37.59
N ASP A 260 -17.48 -0.49 37.71
CA ASP A 260 -17.51 0.61 36.75
C ASP A 260 -16.31 1.55 36.88
N GLY A 261 -16.15 2.49 35.94
CA GLY A 261 -15.10 3.52 35.97
C GLY A 261 -13.72 3.01 35.52
N GLY A 262 -13.66 1.85 34.88
CA GLY A 262 -12.48 1.34 34.19
C GLY A 262 -12.29 1.92 32.79
N ILE A 263 -11.29 1.42 32.09
CA ILE A 263 -11.03 1.73 30.69
C ILE A 263 -11.09 0.43 29.90
N LEU A 264 -11.86 0.44 28.82
CA LEU A 264 -11.93 -0.65 27.85
C LEU A 264 -11.12 -0.29 26.60
N GLN A 265 -10.24 -1.19 26.19
CA GLN A 265 -9.39 -1.01 25.03
C GLN A 265 -9.35 -2.28 24.17
N ILE A 266 -9.17 -2.09 22.87
CA ILE A 266 -8.95 -3.16 21.90
C ILE A 266 -7.50 -3.12 21.40
N GLY A 267 -6.93 -4.30 21.21
CA GLY A 267 -5.59 -4.53 20.68
C GLY A 267 -4.42 -4.33 21.64
N GLN A 268 -4.68 -3.95 22.89
CA GLN A 268 -3.67 -3.75 23.93
C GLN A 268 -4.16 -4.16 25.32
N GLU A 269 -3.21 -4.47 26.19
CA GLU A 269 -3.47 -4.72 27.62
C GLU A 269 -3.66 -3.41 28.40
N LYS A 270 -4.69 -3.38 29.25
CA LYS A 270 -4.96 -2.28 30.17
C LYS A 270 -4.02 -2.32 31.39
N ASN A 271 -2.72 -2.14 31.20
CA ASN A 271 -1.71 -2.21 32.27
C ASN A 271 -1.24 -0.83 32.80
N GLY A 272 -1.64 0.27 32.14
CA GLY A 272 -1.32 1.64 32.55
C GLY A 272 -2.38 2.35 33.41
N CYS A 273 -1.98 3.48 34.01
CA CYS A 273 -2.87 4.34 34.80
C CYS A 273 -3.85 5.17 33.94
N CYS A 274 -3.54 5.35 32.66
CA CYS A 274 -4.28 6.16 31.72
C CYS A 274 -4.43 5.46 30.37
N ILE A 275 -5.35 5.97 29.54
CA ILE A 275 -5.56 5.51 28.16
C ILE A 275 -4.25 5.67 27.38
N GLY A 276 -3.77 4.59 26.76
CA GLY A 276 -2.59 4.63 25.91
C GLY A 276 -1.25 4.47 26.65
N GLY A 277 -1.27 4.22 27.96
CA GLY A 277 -0.08 4.07 28.79
C GLY A 277 0.25 2.60 29.11
N GLY A 278 1.55 2.30 29.25
CA GLY A 278 2.04 1.01 29.77
C GLY A 278 2.15 -0.13 28.75
N PHE A 279 1.76 0.10 27.50
CA PHE A 279 1.64 -0.97 26.50
C PHE A 279 2.94 -1.71 26.20
N ASP A 280 2.79 -3.01 25.97
CA ASP A 280 3.85 -3.91 25.53
C ASP A 280 3.58 -4.40 24.11
N GLU A 281 4.58 -4.29 23.26
CA GLU A 281 4.51 -4.71 21.86
C GLU A 281 4.35 -6.23 21.75
N ALA A 282 4.92 -6.96 22.71
CA ALA A 282 4.79 -8.41 22.80
C ALA A 282 3.34 -8.85 23.08
N LEU A 283 2.46 -7.94 23.54
CA LEU A 283 1.05 -8.20 23.83
C LEU A 283 0.09 -7.65 22.76
N ALA A 284 0.59 -6.79 21.86
CA ALA A 284 -0.22 -6.03 20.92
C ALA A 284 -0.91 -6.90 19.86
N PHE A 285 -2.16 -6.59 19.50
CA PHE A 285 -2.85 -7.25 18.40
C PHE A 285 -2.38 -6.71 17.03
N SER A 286 -2.29 -7.62 16.06
CA SER A 286 -2.18 -7.29 14.64
C SER A 286 -3.19 -8.12 13.84
N GLY A 287 -3.89 -7.49 12.90
CA GLY A 287 -4.98 -8.12 12.17
C GLY A 287 -6.20 -7.23 12.02
N LYS A 288 -7.37 -7.84 11.81
CA LYS A 288 -8.65 -7.14 11.70
C LYS A 288 -9.61 -7.61 12.79
N LEU A 289 -10.47 -6.72 13.26
CA LEU A 289 -11.60 -7.08 14.12
C LEU A 289 -12.88 -6.35 13.68
N THR A 290 -14.02 -6.97 13.93
CA THR A 290 -15.35 -6.39 13.67
C THR A 290 -16.39 -7.02 14.60
N GLY A 291 -17.60 -6.48 14.62
CA GLY A 291 -18.72 -7.05 15.36
C GLY A 291 -18.48 -7.13 16.87
N PHE A 292 -17.69 -6.22 17.45
CA PHE A 292 -17.49 -6.21 18.90
C PHE A 292 -18.75 -5.74 19.61
N ASN A 293 -19.40 -6.65 20.31
CA ASN A 293 -20.61 -6.41 21.07
C ASN A 293 -20.47 -6.89 22.52
N LEU A 294 -21.07 -6.17 23.46
CA LEU A 294 -21.10 -6.50 24.89
C LEU A 294 -22.52 -6.32 25.45
N TRP A 295 -22.97 -7.34 26.16
CA TRP A 295 -24.22 -7.34 26.92
C TRP A 295 -23.95 -7.47 28.41
N ASP A 296 -24.82 -6.90 29.25
CA ASP A 296 -24.81 -7.01 30.72
C ASP A 296 -25.51 -8.29 31.25
N ARG A 297 -25.79 -9.23 30.35
CA ARG A 297 -26.44 -10.51 30.64
C ARG A 297 -25.75 -11.66 29.91
N VAL A 298 -26.01 -12.88 30.38
CA VAL A 298 -25.66 -14.10 29.63
C VAL A 298 -26.68 -14.28 28.49
N LEU A 299 -26.19 -14.39 27.26
CA LEU A 299 -26.99 -14.72 26.09
C LEU A 299 -27.27 -16.23 26.05
N SER A 300 -28.39 -16.60 25.45
CA SER A 300 -28.72 -18.01 25.15
C SER A 300 -27.85 -18.54 24.00
N ALA A 301 -27.73 -19.88 23.91
CA ALA A 301 -26.99 -20.53 22.82
C ALA A 301 -27.49 -20.12 21.42
N GLN A 302 -28.81 -19.92 21.26
CA GLN A 302 -29.40 -19.47 20.00
C GLN A 302 -29.01 -18.02 19.67
N GLU A 303 -29.01 -17.12 20.66
CA GLU A 303 -28.56 -15.74 20.47
C GLU A 303 -27.07 -15.69 20.10
N ILE A 304 -26.23 -16.50 20.74
CA ILE A 304 -24.79 -16.59 20.43
C ILE A 304 -24.56 -17.15 19.01
N ALA A 305 -25.29 -18.19 18.62
CA ALA A 305 -25.22 -18.73 17.27
C ALA A 305 -25.65 -17.70 16.21
N ALA A 306 -26.67 -16.87 16.51
CA ALA A 306 -27.06 -15.77 15.63
C ALA A 306 -25.97 -14.70 15.50
N GLN A 307 -25.17 -14.46 16.54
CA GLN A 307 -24.01 -13.54 16.48
C GLN A 307 -22.87 -14.05 15.57
N SER A 308 -22.80 -15.35 15.28
CA SER A 308 -21.87 -15.91 14.29
C SER A 308 -22.45 -16.02 12.86
N GLY A 309 -23.72 -15.70 12.67
CA GLY A 309 -24.40 -15.86 11.39
C GLY A 309 -24.31 -14.63 10.48
N GLU A 310 -25.04 -14.68 9.37
CA GLU A 310 -25.14 -13.57 8.40
C GLU A 310 -25.80 -12.31 9.01
N ASP A 311 -26.76 -12.50 9.92
CA ASP A 311 -27.49 -11.42 10.59
C ASP A 311 -26.76 -10.82 11.81
N ALA A 312 -25.53 -11.24 12.10
CA ALA A 312 -24.77 -10.85 13.29
C ALA A 312 -24.73 -9.33 13.53
N CYS A 313 -24.70 -8.55 12.46
CA CYS A 313 -24.55 -7.10 12.50
C CYS A 313 -25.88 -6.34 12.72
N SER A 314 -27.01 -7.03 12.67
CA SER A 314 -28.33 -6.46 12.97
C SER A 314 -28.61 -6.40 14.47
N VAL A 315 -28.01 -7.31 15.25
CA VAL A 315 -28.22 -7.43 16.69
C VAL A 315 -27.03 -6.81 17.43
N ARG A 316 -27.31 -5.85 18.31
CA ARG A 316 -26.29 -5.05 19.00
C ARG A 316 -26.33 -5.29 20.50
N GLY A 317 -25.16 -5.19 21.13
CA GLY A 317 -25.05 -5.15 22.59
C GLY A 317 -25.68 -3.90 23.19
N ASN A 318 -26.23 -4.04 24.40
CA ASN A 318 -26.78 -2.90 25.14
C ASN A 318 -25.69 -2.09 25.88
N VAL A 319 -24.53 -2.71 26.16
CA VAL A 319 -23.38 -2.02 26.75
C VAL A 319 -22.45 -1.51 25.65
N ILE A 320 -22.16 -2.36 24.66
CA ILE A 320 -21.38 -2.03 23.47
C ILE A 320 -22.07 -2.63 22.26
N GLY A 321 -22.42 -1.79 21.29
CA GLY A 321 -22.98 -2.17 20.01
C GLY A 321 -22.04 -1.81 18.87
N TRP A 322 -21.66 -2.77 18.04
CA TRP A 322 -20.85 -2.48 16.86
C TRP A 322 -21.59 -1.53 15.90
N GLY A 323 -20.88 -0.51 15.42
CA GLY A 323 -21.42 0.52 14.53
C GLY A 323 -22.26 1.61 15.21
N VAL A 324 -22.49 1.54 16.54
CA VAL A 324 -23.20 2.59 17.29
C VAL A 324 -22.43 3.09 18.51
N THR A 325 -21.66 2.21 19.16
CA THR A 325 -20.77 2.59 20.25
C THR A 325 -19.48 3.18 19.69
N GLU A 326 -19.05 4.31 20.25
CA GLU A 326 -17.83 4.98 19.80
C GLU A 326 -16.60 4.13 20.10
N VAL A 327 -15.85 3.82 19.05
CA VAL A 327 -14.51 3.24 19.13
C VAL A 327 -13.55 4.18 18.44
N LEU A 328 -12.63 4.75 19.21
CA LEU A 328 -11.61 5.68 18.71
C LEU A 328 -10.31 4.92 18.43
N PRO A 329 -9.92 4.76 17.15
CA PRO A 329 -8.65 4.12 16.80
C PRO A 329 -7.47 5.11 16.94
N TYR A 330 -6.31 4.60 17.37
CA TYR A 330 -5.10 5.38 17.60
C TYR A 330 -3.86 4.76 16.94
N GLY A 331 -2.86 5.59 16.68
CA GLY A 331 -1.49 5.19 16.31
C GLY A 331 -1.34 4.46 14.97
N GLY A 332 -2.37 4.43 14.13
CA GLY A 332 -2.39 3.71 12.85
C GLY A 332 -3.47 2.63 12.76
N ALA A 333 -4.22 2.38 13.84
CA ALA A 333 -5.49 1.67 13.72
C ALA A 333 -6.45 2.50 12.87
N GLN A 334 -7.22 1.84 12.00
CA GLN A 334 -8.17 2.53 11.14
C GLN A 334 -9.35 1.66 10.77
N TYR A 335 -10.49 2.29 10.53
CA TYR A 335 -11.64 1.62 9.94
C TYR A 335 -11.35 1.29 8.47
N VAL A 336 -11.74 0.08 8.07
CA VAL A 336 -11.62 -0.44 6.71
C VAL A 336 -12.94 -1.10 6.33
N SER A 337 -13.35 -0.95 5.07
CA SER A 337 -14.45 -1.68 4.47
C SER A 337 -13.97 -2.86 3.63
#